data_AF-A0A7V7KAG3-F1
#
_entry.id   AF-A0A7V7KAG3-F1
#
_cell.length_a   1.000
_cell.length_b   1.000
_cell.length_c   1.000
_cell.angle_alpha   90.00
_cell.angle_beta   90.00
_cell.angle_gamma   90.00
#
_symmetry.space_group_name_H-M   'P 1'
#
loop_
_entity.id
_entity.type
_entity.pdbx_description
1 polymer ?
#
loop_
_entity_poly.entity_id
_entity_poly.type
_entity_poly.pdbx_seq_one_letter_code
_entity_poly.pdbx_strand_id
1 'polypeptide(L)'
;MKLEPSPKKDGGKADKGSNSCRVAGNFAIGVFLELLREAARDGMVKMEDAERVARTVMDAKGPLEIFYRQTFAEWTAAYEETKIQGQRTNVFGRLVVETFVHLFDDPRSEITRELLPRFFTALYMLLGDQDLAECREICMLVATEKRAELGDTPIWEAYFADRRCKAVLDRTLVIIARRFKRFEIRKNWFLTIMNTDQENVSLAGNVFVPKEKNPTAEKVFADRNFYLLFTSLFDSVRLRNLDEARKTYFKERFRETPNKIFGAFFIELEKLHGMH
;
A
#
# COMPACT_ATOMS: atom_id res chain seq x y z
N MET A 1 -17.66 -37.09 -34.19
CA MET A 1 -16.30 -36.60 -33.84
C MET A 1 -16.34 -36.21 -32.37
N LYS A 2 -15.86 -37.10 -31.49
CA LYS A 2 -15.77 -36.85 -30.04
C LYS A 2 -14.51 -36.03 -29.80
N LEU A 3 -14.63 -34.91 -29.09
CA LEU A 3 -13.48 -34.18 -28.55
C LEU A 3 -13.48 -34.42 -27.04
N GLU A 4 -12.55 -35.23 -26.59
CA GLU A 4 -12.18 -35.31 -25.18
C GLU A 4 -11.36 -34.07 -24.77
N PRO A 5 -11.46 -33.60 -23.52
CA PRO A 5 -10.72 -32.45 -23.05
C PRO A 5 -9.36 -32.86 -22.44
N SER A 6 -8.35 -32.01 -22.61
CA SER A 6 -7.05 -32.12 -21.93
C SER A 6 -6.57 -30.71 -21.52
N PRO A 7 -5.66 -30.55 -20.55
CA PRO A 7 -5.83 -30.78 -19.12
C PRO A 7 -5.86 -29.46 -18.32
N LYS A 8 -6.44 -29.50 -17.11
CA LYS A 8 -6.47 -28.38 -16.16
C LYS A 8 -5.05 -27.96 -15.74
N LYS A 9 -4.75 -26.66 -15.80
CA LYS A 9 -3.64 -26.04 -15.06
C LYS A 9 -4.19 -25.32 -13.83
N ASP A 10 -3.70 -25.74 -12.68
CA ASP A 10 -3.87 -25.07 -11.39
C ASP A 10 -3.30 -23.63 -11.46
N GLY A 11 -4.17 -22.65 -11.26
CA GLY A 11 -3.85 -21.23 -11.18
C GLY A 11 -4.38 -20.64 -9.87
N GLY A 12 -3.73 -20.99 -8.76
CA GLY A 12 -4.09 -20.51 -7.43
C GLY A 12 -3.71 -19.03 -7.19
N LYS A 13 -4.72 -18.24 -6.81
CA LYS A 13 -4.68 -16.99 -6.03
C LYS A 13 -4.29 -15.64 -6.67
N ALA A 14 -3.93 -15.55 -7.95
CA ALA A 14 -3.75 -14.25 -8.63
C ALA A 14 -4.99 -13.74 -9.39
N ASP A 15 -6.06 -14.53 -9.47
CA ASP A 15 -7.01 -14.39 -10.59
C ASP A 15 -8.37 -13.75 -10.24
N LYS A 16 -8.68 -13.47 -8.96
CA LYS A 16 -10.03 -12.99 -8.60
C LYS A 16 -10.32 -11.55 -9.06
N GLY A 17 -9.37 -10.63 -8.89
CA GLY A 17 -9.54 -9.23 -9.31
C GLY A 17 -9.57 -9.05 -10.83
N SER A 18 -8.70 -9.76 -11.54
CA SER A 18 -8.65 -9.78 -13.01
C SER A 18 -9.89 -10.45 -13.61
N ASN A 19 -10.37 -11.57 -13.04
CA ASN A 19 -11.61 -12.19 -13.51
C ASN A 19 -12.84 -11.31 -13.29
N SER A 20 -12.92 -10.55 -12.20
CA SER A 20 -14.12 -9.74 -11.92
C SER A 20 -14.31 -8.62 -12.95
N CYS A 21 -13.25 -7.88 -13.30
CA CYS A 21 -13.30 -6.85 -14.34
C CYS A 21 -13.61 -7.47 -15.72
N ARG A 22 -13.05 -8.65 -16.00
CA ARG A 22 -13.30 -9.38 -17.24
C ARG A 22 -14.73 -9.89 -17.33
N VAL A 23 -15.31 -10.38 -16.24
CA VAL A 23 -16.71 -10.83 -16.15
C VAL A 23 -17.66 -9.65 -16.32
N ALA A 24 -17.40 -8.53 -15.66
CA ALA A 24 -18.20 -7.31 -15.80
C ALA A 24 -18.17 -6.76 -17.24
N GLY A 25 -16.97 -6.69 -17.84
CA GLY A 25 -16.81 -6.26 -19.23
C GLY A 25 -17.51 -7.20 -20.23
N ASN A 26 -17.39 -8.51 -20.05
CA ASN A 26 -18.04 -9.49 -20.92
C ASN A 26 -19.57 -9.42 -20.83
N PHE A 27 -20.12 -9.17 -19.64
CA PHE A 27 -21.56 -8.99 -19.47
C PHE A 27 -22.06 -7.73 -20.18
N ALA A 28 -21.35 -6.61 -20.02
CA ALA A 28 -21.66 -5.35 -20.70
C ALA A 28 -21.65 -5.47 -22.23
N ILE A 29 -20.61 -6.11 -22.76
CA ILE A 29 -20.46 -6.36 -24.21
C ILE A 29 -21.57 -7.31 -24.68
N GLY A 30 -21.92 -8.33 -23.89
CA GLY A 30 -23.02 -9.23 -24.19
C GLY A 30 -24.36 -8.50 -24.33
N VAL A 31 -24.71 -7.64 -23.36
CA VAL A 31 -25.95 -6.84 -23.40
C VAL A 31 -25.93 -5.86 -24.58
N PHE A 32 -24.79 -5.21 -24.85
CA PHE A 32 -24.63 -4.33 -26.00
C PHE A 32 -24.84 -5.06 -27.32
N LEU A 33 -24.27 -6.26 -27.49
CA LEU A 33 -24.43 -7.07 -28.70
C LEU A 33 -25.87 -7.54 -28.90
N GLU A 34 -26.59 -7.90 -27.84
CA GLU A 34 -28.01 -8.28 -27.95
C GLU A 34 -28.87 -7.09 -28.37
N LEU A 35 -28.67 -5.90 -27.78
CA LEU A 35 -29.39 -4.69 -28.17
C LEU A 35 -29.07 -4.25 -29.61
N LEU A 36 -27.83 -4.45 -30.07
CA LEU A 36 -27.47 -4.22 -31.47
C LEU A 36 -28.16 -5.22 -32.42
N ARG A 37 -28.30 -6.49 -32.01
CA ARG A 37 -29.04 -7.50 -32.79
C ARG A 37 -30.52 -7.15 -32.89
N GLU A 38 -31.13 -6.66 -31.81
CA GLU A 38 -32.52 -6.20 -31.81
C GLU A 38 -32.73 -4.96 -32.70
N ALA A 39 -31.74 -4.07 -32.76
CA ALA A 39 -31.78 -2.89 -33.62
C ALA A 39 -31.42 -3.18 -35.09
N ALA A 40 -30.87 -4.35 -35.40
CA ALA A 40 -30.42 -4.70 -36.74
C ALA A 40 -31.60 -4.93 -37.69
N ARG A 41 -31.47 -4.45 -38.92
CA ARG A 41 -32.37 -4.76 -40.03
C ARG A 41 -31.55 -5.39 -41.15
N ASP A 42 -31.94 -6.58 -41.59
CA ASP A 42 -31.22 -7.38 -42.60
C ASP A 42 -29.73 -7.62 -42.25
N GLY A 43 -29.43 -7.76 -40.96
CA GLY A 43 -28.05 -7.96 -40.46
C GLY A 43 -27.19 -6.69 -40.46
N MET A 44 -27.76 -5.53 -40.80
CA MET A 44 -27.08 -4.23 -40.79
C MET A 44 -27.60 -3.38 -39.63
N VAL A 45 -26.68 -2.66 -38.96
CA VAL A 45 -27.01 -1.67 -37.93
C VAL A 45 -26.59 -0.30 -38.43
N LYS A 46 -27.50 0.67 -38.39
CA LYS A 46 -27.16 2.06 -38.70
C LYS A 46 -26.31 2.65 -37.57
N MET A 47 -25.37 3.53 -37.91
CA MET A 47 -24.50 4.16 -36.92
C MET A 47 -25.31 4.89 -35.83
N GLU A 48 -26.40 5.56 -36.21
CA GLU A 48 -27.32 6.25 -35.30
C GLU A 48 -27.94 5.29 -34.26
N ASP A 49 -28.30 4.08 -34.68
CA ASP A 49 -28.82 3.04 -33.80
C ASP A 49 -27.73 2.45 -32.90
N ALA A 50 -26.52 2.26 -33.43
CA ALA A 50 -25.38 1.80 -32.64
C ALA A 50 -25.00 2.80 -31.54
N GLU A 51 -24.99 4.09 -31.85
CA GLU A 51 -24.74 5.15 -30.86
C GLU A 51 -25.88 5.26 -29.84
N ARG A 52 -27.14 5.09 -30.26
CA ARG A 52 -28.30 5.08 -29.36
C ARG A 52 -28.24 3.91 -28.38
N VAL A 53 -27.91 2.72 -28.88
CA VAL A 53 -27.73 1.51 -28.05
C VAL A 53 -26.53 1.69 -27.11
N ALA A 54 -25.42 2.23 -27.60
CA ALA A 54 -24.25 2.53 -26.77
C ALA A 54 -24.59 3.51 -25.64
N ARG A 55 -25.30 4.61 -25.94
CA ARG A 55 -25.80 5.56 -24.93
C ARG A 55 -26.70 4.88 -23.90
N THR A 56 -27.60 4.00 -24.34
CA THR A 56 -28.51 3.26 -23.45
C THR A 56 -27.76 2.32 -22.50
N VAL A 57 -26.71 1.65 -22.97
CA VAL A 57 -25.86 0.77 -22.13
C VAL A 57 -24.96 1.58 -21.21
N MET A 58 -24.47 2.75 -21.64
CA MET A 58 -23.65 3.65 -20.83
C MET A 58 -24.45 4.41 -19.76
N ASP A 59 -25.68 4.82 -20.08
CA ASP A 59 -26.62 5.51 -19.17
C ASP A 59 -27.45 4.53 -18.33
N ALA A 60 -27.07 3.25 -18.34
CA ALA A 60 -27.89 2.16 -17.83
C ALA A 60 -28.35 2.41 -16.39
N LYS A 61 -29.66 2.63 -16.24
CA LYS A 61 -30.42 2.46 -15.00
C LYS A 61 -31.06 1.07 -14.99
N GLY A 62 -31.22 0.47 -13.82
CA GLY A 62 -31.89 -0.83 -13.67
C GLY A 62 -30.95 -2.04 -13.60
N PRO A 63 -31.15 -3.15 -14.34
CA PRO A 63 -30.43 -4.41 -14.10
C PRO A 63 -28.91 -4.33 -14.25
N LEU A 64 -28.39 -3.54 -15.19
CA LEU A 64 -26.95 -3.31 -15.38
C LEU A 64 -26.34 -2.50 -14.23
N GLU A 65 -27.01 -1.46 -13.75
CA GLU A 65 -26.59 -0.68 -12.58
C GLU A 65 -26.52 -1.55 -11.32
N ILE A 66 -27.53 -2.41 -11.11
CA ILE A 66 -27.57 -3.35 -9.98
C ILE A 66 -26.41 -4.34 -10.08
N PHE A 67 -26.17 -4.91 -11.26
CA PHE A 67 -25.08 -5.86 -11.50
C PHE A 67 -23.70 -5.23 -11.29
N TYR A 68 -23.46 -4.01 -11.80
CA TYR A 68 -22.21 -3.29 -11.56
C TYR A 68 -22.02 -2.95 -10.08
N ARG A 69 -23.08 -2.49 -9.40
CA ARG A 69 -23.01 -2.17 -7.97
C ARG A 69 -22.70 -3.40 -7.12
N GLN A 70 -23.30 -4.54 -7.44
CA GLN A 70 -23.05 -5.82 -6.76
C GLN A 70 -21.62 -6.32 -7.02
N THR A 71 -21.20 -6.33 -8.28
CA THR A 71 -19.84 -6.76 -8.65
C THR A 71 -18.77 -5.85 -8.04
N PHE A 72 -19.02 -4.55 -8.01
CA PHE A 72 -18.13 -3.58 -7.37
C PHE A 72 -18.10 -3.76 -5.85
N ALA A 73 -19.25 -3.93 -5.19
CA ALA A 73 -19.31 -4.19 -3.75
C ALA A 73 -18.60 -5.49 -3.35
N GLU A 74 -18.75 -6.56 -4.14
CA GLU A 74 -18.04 -7.83 -3.94
C GLU A 74 -16.52 -7.69 -4.13
N TRP A 75 -16.09 -6.92 -5.13
CA TRP A 75 -14.68 -6.62 -5.36
C TRP A 75 -14.09 -5.76 -4.23
N THR A 76 -14.79 -4.70 -3.81
CA THR A 76 -14.38 -3.86 -2.69
C THR A 76 -14.32 -4.66 -1.40
N ALA A 77 -15.32 -5.49 -1.11
CA ALA A 77 -15.32 -6.36 0.07
C ALA A 77 -14.17 -7.38 0.03
N ALA A 78 -13.91 -8.02 -1.12
CA ALA A 78 -12.79 -8.97 -1.27
C ALA A 78 -11.42 -8.28 -1.18
N TYR A 79 -11.30 -7.07 -1.72
CA TYR A 79 -10.10 -6.24 -1.62
C TYR A 79 -9.87 -5.76 -0.19
N GLU A 80 -10.90 -5.28 0.49
CA GLU A 80 -10.86 -4.88 1.89
C GLU A 80 -10.57 -6.08 2.79
N GLU A 81 -11.16 -7.24 2.56
CA GLU A 81 -10.87 -8.47 3.29
C GLU A 81 -9.42 -8.92 3.06
N THR A 82 -8.91 -8.86 1.83
CA THR A 82 -7.51 -9.17 1.52
C THR A 82 -6.55 -8.14 2.13
N LYS A 83 -6.95 -6.86 2.18
CA LYS A 83 -6.21 -5.75 2.81
C LYS A 83 -6.20 -5.91 4.34
N ILE A 84 -7.31 -6.30 4.96
CA ILE A 84 -7.45 -6.54 6.40
C ILE A 84 -6.72 -7.82 6.81
N GLN A 85 -6.81 -8.90 6.04
CA GLN A 85 -6.03 -10.13 6.26
C GLN A 85 -4.53 -9.91 6.00
N GLY A 86 -4.19 -9.08 5.00
CA GLY A 86 -2.83 -8.61 4.73
C GLY A 86 -2.25 -7.73 5.85
N GLN A 87 -3.06 -6.86 6.44
CA GLN A 87 -2.67 -6.04 7.61
C GLN A 87 -2.40 -6.90 8.85
N ARG A 88 -3.06 -8.05 8.99
CA ARG A 88 -2.77 -9.02 10.07
C ARG A 88 -1.49 -9.83 9.80
N THR A 89 -1.09 -10.01 8.54
CA THR A 89 0.09 -10.81 8.11
C THR A 89 1.31 -9.99 7.66
N ASN A 90 1.23 -8.65 7.61
CA ASN A 90 2.33 -7.77 7.21
C ASN A 90 3.43 -7.68 8.29
N VAL A 91 4.23 -8.75 8.40
CA VAL A 91 5.34 -8.87 9.37
C VAL A 91 6.39 -7.79 9.18
N PHE A 92 6.72 -7.43 7.93
CA PHE A 92 7.64 -6.33 7.63
C PHE A 92 7.08 -4.98 8.10
N GLY A 93 5.80 -4.70 7.80
CA GLY A 93 5.15 -3.49 8.27
C GLY A 93 5.10 -3.41 9.80
N ARG A 94 4.87 -4.53 10.49
CA ARG A 94 4.94 -4.60 11.96
C ARG A 94 6.34 -4.26 12.49
N LEU A 95 7.40 -4.80 11.87
CA LEU A 95 8.79 -4.47 12.23
C LEU A 95 9.07 -2.97 12.13
N VAL A 96 8.58 -2.31 11.09
CA VAL A 96 8.77 -0.86 10.90
C VAL A 96 7.92 -0.07 11.89
N VAL A 97 6.64 -0.43 12.05
CA VAL A 97 5.70 0.26 12.95
C VAL A 97 6.12 0.16 14.42
N GLU A 98 6.76 -0.94 14.81
CA GLU A 98 7.26 -1.13 16.18
C GLU A 98 8.13 0.05 16.65
N THR A 99 8.89 0.67 15.75
CA THR A 99 9.76 1.82 16.07
C THR A 99 9.01 3.07 16.52
N PHE A 100 7.73 3.21 16.17
CA PHE A 100 6.93 4.39 16.48
C PHE A 100 5.53 4.05 17.01
N VAL A 101 5.29 2.80 17.40
CA VAL A 101 3.96 2.34 17.87
C VAL A 101 3.46 3.15 19.06
N HIS A 102 4.39 3.59 19.93
CA HIS A 102 4.10 4.44 21.09
C HIS A 102 3.49 5.80 20.73
N LEU A 103 3.70 6.30 19.50
CA LEU A 103 3.08 7.55 19.04
C LEU A 103 1.56 7.40 18.92
N PHE A 104 1.04 6.20 18.64
CA PHE A 104 -0.41 5.99 18.56
C PHE A 104 -1.12 6.10 19.91
N ASP A 105 -0.38 5.88 20.98
CA ASP A 105 -0.90 5.91 22.35
C ASP A 105 -0.65 7.28 23.01
N ASP A 106 0.13 8.17 22.39
CA ASP A 106 0.36 9.55 22.85
C ASP A 106 -0.68 10.52 22.24
N PRO A 107 -1.63 11.05 23.03
CA PRO A 107 -2.62 12.00 22.53
C PRO A 107 -2.00 13.29 21.96
N ARG A 108 -0.78 13.64 22.37
CA ARG A 108 -0.07 14.84 21.90
C ARG A 108 0.58 14.63 20.54
N SER A 109 0.75 13.39 20.09
CA SER A 109 1.38 13.11 18.79
C SER A 109 0.46 13.47 17.62
N GLU A 110 -0.86 13.38 17.85
CA GLU A 110 -1.93 13.47 16.84
C GLU A 110 -1.81 12.45 15.70
N ILE A 111 -0.91 11.47 15.82
CA ILE A 111 -0.69 10.39 14.86
C ILE A 111 -1.63 9.23 15.22
N THR A 112 -2.54 8.89 14.31
CA THR A 112 -3.49 7.79 14.49
C THR A 112 -3.15 6.60 13.59
N ARG A 113 -3.69 5.42 13.93
CA ARG A 113 -3.51 4.19 13.14
C ARG A 113 -4.15 4.29 11.74
N GLU A 114 -5.07 5.22 11.53
CA GLU A 114 -5.72 5.49 10.23
C GLU A 114 -4.72 5.95 9.16
N LEU A 115 -3.57 6.49 9.58
CA LEU A 115 -2.49 6.92 8.69
C LEU A 115 -1.64 5.76 8.16
N LEU A 116 -1.71 4.58 8.78
CA LEU A 116 -0.85 3.43 8.43
C LEU A 116 -0.95 3.00 6.95
N PRO A 117 -2.13 2.94 6.31
CA PRO A 117 -2.21 2.63 4.89
C PRO A 117 -1.42 3.62 4.02
N ARG A 118 -1.54 4.93 4.30
CA ARG A 118 -0.83 5.98 3.55
C ARG A 118 0.69 5.93 3.82
N PHE A 119 1.07 5.69 5.08
CA PHE A 119 2.45 5.46 5.47
C PHE A 119 3.07 4.28 4.71
N PHE A 120 2.38 3.13 4.65
CA PHE A 120 2.88 1.96 3.92
C PHE A 120 2.99 2.22 2.42
N THR A 121 2.05 2.94 1.82
CA THR A 121 2.17 3.39 0.42
C THR A 121 3.45 4.19 0.21
N ALA A 122 3.70 5.23 1.04
CA ALA A 122 4.91 6.05 0.94
C ALA A 122 6.18 5.20 1.16
N LEU A 123 6.18 4.32 2.16
CA LEU A 123 7.30 3.43 2.47
C LEU A 123 7.63 2.51 1.29
N TYR A 124 6.61 1.89 0.69
CA TYR A 124 6.80 0.97 -0.44
C TYR A 124 7.34 1.70 -1.68
N MET A 125 6.87 2.93 -1.93
CA MET A 125 7.42 3.78 -2.99
C MET A 125 8.87 4.22 -2.72
N LEU A 126 9.27 4.42 -1.46
CA LEU A 126 10.65 4.76 -1.10
C LEU A 126 11.62 3.60 -1.33
N LEU A 127 11.19 2.39 -0.96
CA LEU A 127 11.97 1.17 -1.10
C LEU A 127 12.07 0.74 -2.57
N GLY A 128 10.94 0.72 -3.27
CA GLY A 128 10.83 0.09 -4.59
C GLY A 128 10.64 -1.43 -4.47
N ASP A 129 10.24 -2.05 -5.58
CA ASP A 129 9.73 -3.44 -5.58
C ASP A 129 10.78 -4.46 -5.14
N GLN A 130 12.02 -4.33 -5.61
CA GLN A 130 13.09 -5.27 -5.30
C GLN A 130 13.45 -5.25 -3.80
N ASP A 131 13.79 -4.09 -3.26
CA ASP A 131 14.15 -3.95 -1.85
C ASP A 131 12.97 -4.36 -0.93
N LEU A 132 11.74 -4.03 -1.32
CA LEU A 132 10.55 -4.43 -0.58
C LEU A 132 10.34 -5.94 -0.57
N ALA A 133 10.52 -6.62 -1.71
CA ALA A 133 10.38 -8.07 -1.82
C ALA A 133 11.41 -8.78 -0.92
N GLU A 134 12.69 -8.39 -1.01
CA GLU A 134 13.76 -8.95 -0.19
C GLU A 134 13.49 -8.75 1.31
N CYS A 135 13.07 -7.55 1.72
CA CYS A 135 12.76 -7.27 3.13
C CYS A 135 11.58 -8.10 3.64
N ARG A 136 10.53 -8.26 2.83
CA ARG A 136 9.34 -9.06 3.17
C ARG A 136 9.67 -10.54 3.28
N GLU A 137 10.48 -11.07 2.37
CA GLU A 137 10.89 -12.47 2.37
C GLU A 137 11.63 -12.84 3.66
N ILE A 138 12.65 -12.05 4.04
CA ILE A 138 13.40 -12.27 5.28
C ILE A 138 12.47 -12.17 6.49
N CYS A 139 11.61 -11.16 6.55
CA CYS A 139 10.68 -10.99 7.66
C CYS A 139 9.69 -12.15 7.77
N MET A 140 9.20 -12.67 6.65
CA MET A 140 8.29 -13.82 6.62
C MET A 140 8.99 -15.11 7.05
N LEU A 141 10.24 -15.32 6.61
CA LEU A 141 11.06 -16.45 7.03
C LEU A 141 11.23 -16.45 8.56
N VAL A 142 11.71 -15.34 9.14
CA VAL A 142 11.91 -15.23 10.59
C VAL A 142 10.60 -15.46 11.35
N ALA A 143 9.51 -14.83 10.92
CA ALA A 143 8.21 -15.01 11.59
C ALA A 143 7.71 -16.46 11.51
N THR A 144 7.99 -17.17 10.42
CA THR A 144 7.62 -18.59 10.25
C THR A 144 8.44 -19.48 11.16
N GLU A 145 9.76 -19.27 11.21
CA GLU A 145 10.66 -19.99 12.13
C GLU A 145 10.26 -19.76 13.59
N LYS A 146 9.97 -18.51 13.99
CA LYS A 146 9.54 -18.21 15.37
C LYS A 146 8.20 -18.83 15.74
N ARG A 147 7.25 -18.93 14.79
CA ARG A 147 6.00 -19.67 15.03
C ARG A 147 6.26 -21.17 15.21
N ALA A 148 7.17 -21.74 14.42
CA ALA A 148 7.54 -23.15 14.56
C ALA A 148 8.26 -23.45 15.88
N GLU A 149 9.14 -22.53 16.34
CA GLU A 149 9.88 -22.66 17.59
C GLU A 149 8.99 -22.49 18.84
N LEU A 150 8.07 -21.53 18.83
CA LEU A 150 7.33 -21.09 20.02
C LEU A 150 5.88 -21.59 20.10
N GLY A 151 5.38 -22.24 19.03
CA GLY A 151 4.01 -22.77 18.96
C GLY A 151 2.96 -21.68 19.15
N ASP A 152 2.10 -21.85 20.16
CA ASP A 152 1.01 -20.92 20.47
C ASP A 152 1.47 -19.66 21.23
N THR A 153 2.74 -19.57 21.61
CA THR A 153 3.28 -18.41 22.33
C THR A 153 3.43 -17.21 21.38
N PRO A 154 3.08 -15.98 21.81
CA PRO A 154 3.30 -14.78 21.01
C PRO A 154 4.75 -14.62 20.56
N ILE A 155 4.97 -14.53 19.24
CA ILE A 155 6.31 -14.53 18.65
C ILE A 155 6.98 -13.15 18.59
N TRP A 156 6.28 -12.07 18.90
CA TRP A 156 6.67 -10.72 18.49
C TRP A 156 7.95 -10.22 19.16
N GLU A 157 8.11 -10.46 20.46
CA GLU A 157 9.33 -10.07 21.18
C GLU A 157 10.56 -10.79 20.60
N ALA A 158 10.47 -12.11 20.42
CA ALA A 158 11.53 -12.91 19.82
C ALA A 158 11.81 -12.51 18.35
N TYR A 159 10.75 -12.17 17.61
CA TYR A 159 10.84 -11.69 16.23
C TYR A 159 11.57 -10.34 16.14
N PHE A 160 11.22 -9.35 16.97
CA PHE A 160 11.89 -8.05 16.99
C PHE A 160 13.33 -8.14 17.52
N ALA A 161 13.62 -9.10 18.40
CA ALA A 161 14.97 -9.33 18.90
C ALA A 161 15.91 -9.99 17.87
N ASP A 162 15.37 -10.68 16.85
CA ASP A 162 16.14 -11.41 15.84
C ASP A 162 17.08 -10.48 15.04
N ARG A 163 18.34 -10.90 14.90
CA ARG A 163 19.39 -10.11 14.22
C ARG A 163 19.07 -9.87 12.74
N ARG A 164 18.35 -10.78 12.08
CA ARG A 164 17.93 -10.63 10.68
C ARG A 164 16.86 -9.55 10.55
N CYS A 165 15.91 -9.49 11.48
CA CYS A 165 14.91 -8.41 11.53
C CYS A 165 15.59 -7.06 11.77
N LYS A 166 16.53 -6.98 12.72
CA LYS A 166 17.32 -5.76 12.94
C LYS A 166 18.09 -5.32 11.69
N ALA A 167 18.70 -6.27 10.96
CA ALA A 167 19.39 -5.97 9.70
C ALA A 167 18.44 -5.49 8.58
N VAL A 168 17.21 -6.03 8.51
CA VAL A 168 16.18 -5.55 7.58
C VAL A 168 15.75 -4.13 7.93
N LEU A 169 15.56 -3.83 9.22
CA LEU A 169 15.24 -2.48 9.67
C LEU A 169 16.38 -1.51 9.34
N ASP A 170 17.64 -1.86 9.65
CA ASP A 170 18.80 -1.04 9.30
C ASP A 170 18.87 -0.74 7.80
N ARG A 171 18.68 -1.77 6.94
CA ARG A 171 18.65 -1.59 5.48
C ARG A 171 17.53 -0.64 5.07
N THR A 172 16.34 -0.81 5.63
CA THR A 172 15.17 0.05 5.37
C THR A 172 15.50 1.51 5.70
N LEU A 173 16.06 1.78 6.88
CA LEU A 173 16.44 3.13 7.31
C LEU A 173 17.53 3.75 6.42
N VAL A 174 18.53 2.96 6.01
CA VAL A 174 19.58 3.41 5.07
C VAL A 174 18.97 3.82 3.72
N ILE A 175 18.04 3.03 3.18
CA ILE A 175 17.36 3.34 1.92
C ILE A 175 16.58 4.65 2.07
N ILE A 176 15.76 4.77 3.12
CA ILE A 176 14.98 5.98 3.39
C ILE A 176 15.91 7.20 3.47
N ALA A 177 16.95 7.17 4.30
CA ALA A 177 17.89 8.28 4.43
C ALA A 177 18.51 8.69 3.08
N ARG A 178 18.92 7.71 2.26
CA ARG A 178 19.47 7.96 0.92
C ARG A 178 18.45 8.56 -0.06
N ARG A 179 17.16 8.21 0.05
CA ARG A 179 16.08 8.79 -0.77
C ARG A 179 15.74 10.24 -0.37
N PHE A 180 16.10 10.64 0.84
CA PHE A 180 15.94 11.98 1.39
C PHE A 180 17.14 12.92 1.18
N LYS A 181 18.08 12.59 0.25
CA LYS A 181 19.17 13.51 -0.13
C LYS A 181 18.71 14.92 -0.53
N ARG A 182 17.55 15.02 -1.19
CA ARG A 182 16.84 16.29 -1.45
C ARG A 182 15.69 16.42 -0.44
N PHE A 183 16.04 16.78 0.80
CA PHE A 183 15.16 16.65 1.96
C PHE A 183 13.81 17.35 1.76
N GLU A 184 13.78 18.64 1.48
CA GLU A 184 12.53 19.41 1.35
C GLU A 184 11.57 18.85 0.30
N ILE A 185 12.10 18.52 -0.87
CA ILE A 185 11.28 17.96 -1.96
C ILE A 185 10.72 16.60 -1.56
N ARG A 186 11.53 15.76 -0.90
CA ARG A 186 11.09 14.43 -0.49
C ARG A 186 10.14 14.48 0.72
N LYS A 187 10.35 15.40 1.65
CA LYS A 187 9.42 15.69 2.76
C LYS A 187 8.07 16.12 2.21
N ASN A 188 8.04 17.12 1.33
CA ASN A 188 6.80 17.61 0.73
C ASN A 188 6.06 16.50 -0.02
N TRP A 189 6.76 15.68 -0.81
CA TRP A 189 6.18 14.48 -1.44
C TRP A 189 5.57 13.51 -0.41
N PHE A 190 6.26 13.26 0.70
CA PHE A 190 5.77 12.38 1.75
C PHE A 190 4.50 12.96 2.41
N LEU A 191 4.51 14.24 2.76
CA LEU A 191 3.34 14.95 3.30
C LEU A 191 2.15 14.90 2.33
N THR A 192 2.38 15.06 1.02
CA THR A 192 1.32 14.90 0.01
C THR A 192 0.68 13.52 0.09
N ILE A 193 1.48 12.43 0.17
CA ILE A 193 0.93 11.07 0.28
C ILE A 193 0.18 10.87 1.59
N MET A 194 0.71 11.37 2.71
CA MET A 194 0.08 11.22 4.03
C MET A 194 -1.25 11.96 4.14
N ASN A 195 -1.43 13.02 3.37
CA ASN A 195 -2.68 13.79 3.26
C ASN A 195 -3.50 13.44 2.01
N THR A 196 -3.13 12.40 1.26
CA THR A 196 -3.95 11.95 0.13
C THR A 196 -5.11 11.14 0.68
N ASP A 197 -6.32 11.64 0.52
CA ASP A 197 -7.50 10.82 0.69
C ASP A 197 -7.69 9.90 -0.50
N GLN A 198 -8.04 8.64 -0.21
CA GLN A 198 -8.56 7.73 -1.22
C GLN A 198 -9.99 8.14 -1.61
N GLU A 199 -10.19 9.42 -1.95
CA GLU A 199 -11.50 10.00 -2.28
C GLU A 199 -11.95 9.70 -3.72
N ASN A 200 -11.07 9.14 -4.54
CA ASN A 200 -11.34 8.90 -5.96
C ASN A 200 -11.25 7.41 -6.30
N VAL A 201 -12.41 6.78 -6.44
CA VAL A 201 -12.53 5.53 -7.20
C VAL A 201 -12.62 5.92 -8.68
N SER A 202 -11.60 5.58 -9.48
CA SER A 202 -11.75 5.63 -10.94
C SER A 202 -12.67 4.50 -11.38
N LEU A 203 -13.88 4.86 -11.81
CA LEU A 203 -14.83 3.90 -12.42
C LEU A 203 -14.48 3.61 -13.89
N ALA A 204 -13.76 4.53 -14.54
CA ALA A 204 -13.13 4.39 -15.86
C ALA A 204 -12.08 5.52 -16.03
N GLY A 205 -11.25 5.45 -17.08
CA GLY A 205 -10.07 6.31 -17.28
C GLY A 205 -10.27 7.82 -17.12
N ASN A 206 -11.51 8.33 -17.21
CA ASN A 206 -11.83 9.77 -17.14
C ASN A 206 -13.01 10.14 -16.21
N VAL A 207 -13.56 9.23 -15.38
CA VAL A 207 -14.73 9.51 -14.52
C VAL A 207 -14.39 9.32 -13.04
N PHE A 208 -14.49 10.41 -12.28
CA PHE A 208 -14.22 10.47 -10.83
C PHE A 208 -15.51 10.81 -10.08
N VAL A 209 -15.92 9.96 -9.13
CA VAL A 209 -17.03 10.26 -8.20
C VAL A 209 -16.41 10.75 -6.89
N PRO A 210 -16.64 12.01 -6.48
CA PRO A 210 -16.17 12.50 -5.20
C PRO A 210 -16.92 11.79 -4.07
N LYS A 211 -16.20 11.23 -3.10
CA LYS A 211 -16.81 10.83 -1.83
C LYS A 211 -17.20 12.10 -1.07
N GLU A 212 -18.40 12.14 -0.47
CA GLU A 212 -18.83 13.29 0.35
C GLU A 212 -17.81 13.55 1.47
N LYS A 213 -17.25 14.77 1.47
CA LYS A 213 -16.26 15.21 2.47
C LYS A 213 -16.89 15.19 3.85
N ASN A 214 -16.26 14.49 4.79
CA ASN A 214 -16.65 14.51 6.19
C ASN A 214 -16.13 15.83 6.82
N PRO A 215 -16.99 16.75 7.29
CA PRO A 215 -16.61 18.13 7.64
C PRO A 215 -15.93 18.28 9.00
N THR A 216 -15.65 17.19 9.73
CA THR A 216 -14.81 17.23 10.93
C THR A 216 -13.37 17.51 10.53
N ALA A 217 -12.91 18.74 10.75
CA ALA A 217 -11.53 19.23 10.60
C ALA A 217 -10.51 18.11 10.41
N GLU A 218 -10.23 17.78 9.16
CA GLU A 218 -9.32 16.70 8.80
C GLU A 218 -7.96 17.03 9.40
N LYS A 219 -7.51 16.22 10.36
CA LYS A 219 -6.21 16.43 11.00
C LYS A 219 -5.12 16.28 9.94
N VAL A 220 -4.62 17.41 9.46
CA VAL A 220 -3.59 17.47 8.43
C VAL A 220 -2.29 16.93 9.02
N PHE A 221 -1.69 15.95 8.34
CA PHE A 221 -0.35 15.47 8.65
C PHE A 221 0.67 16.53 8.22
N ALA A 222 1.26 17.23 9.19
CA ALA A 222 2.13 18.37 8.98
C ALA A 222 3.60 18.10 9.41
N ASP A 223 4.44 19.14 9.39
CA ASP A 223 5.86 19.07 9.73
C ASP A 223 6.11 18.50 11.13
N ARG A 224 5.28 18.87 12.11
CA ARG A 224 5.35 18.32 13.47
C ARG A 224 5.14 16.81 13.49
N ASN A 225 4.13 16.30 12.79
CA ASN A 225 3.87 14.85 12.73
C ASN A 225 4.99 14.12 11.99
N PHE A 226 5.49 14.72 10.90
CA PHE A 226 6.66 14.22 10.19
C PHE A 226 7.88 14.11 11.11
N TYR A 227 8.18 15.17 11.87
CA TYR A 227 9.29 15.18 12.82
C TYR A 227 9.17 14.08 13.87
N LEU A 228 8.00 13.96 14.52
CA LEU A 228 7.76 12.93 15.55
C LEU A 228 7.90 11.51 14.98
N LEU A 229 7.28 11.27 13.82
CA LEU A 229 7.31 9.98 13.16
C LEU A 229 8.75 9.58 12.77
N PHE A 230 9.47 10.48 12.08
CA PHE A 230 10.82 10.17 11.59
C PHE A 230 11.87 10.17 12.71
N THR A 231 11.69 10.96 13.77
CA THR A 231 12.57 10.88 14.95
C THR A 231 12.44 9.52 15.64
N SER A 232 11.22 9.03 15.80
CA SER A 232 10.95 7.72 16.40
C SER A 232 11.43 6.57 15.50
N LEU A 233 11.13 6.66 14.20
CA LEU A 233 11.54 5.67 13.20
C LEU A 233 13.07 5.46 13.15
N PHE A 234 13.84 6.54 13.32
CA PHE A 234 15.30 6.50 13.25
C PHE A 234 16.00 6.41 14.61
N ASP A 235 15.28 6.26 15.73
CA ASP A 235 15.89 6.35 17.06
C ASP A 235 17.01 5.33 17.29
N SER A 236 16.84 4.11 16.77
CA SER A 236 17.81 3.01 16.87
C SER A 236 19.13 3.25 16.12
N VAL A 237 19.17 4.24 15.23
CA VAL A 237 20.34 4.62 14.43
C VAL A 237 20.79 6.06 14.69
N ARG A 238 20.24 6.72 15.72
CA ARG A 238 20.72 8.04 16.17
C ARG A 238 22.16 7.92 16.62
N LEU A 239 23.03 8.80 16.12
CA LEU A 239 24.48 8.72 16.34
C LEU A 239 24.88 8.73 17.82
N ARG A 240 24.11 9.41 18.67
CA ARG A 240 24.29 9.44 20.13
C ARG A 240 24.00 8.10 20.83
N ASN A 241 23.20 7.24 20.19
CA ASN A 241 22.77 5.94 20.73
C ASN A 241 23.63 4.78 20.19
N LEU A 242 24.53 5.02 19.23
CA LEU A 242 25.31 3.96 18.58
C LEU A 242 26.63 3.72 19.31
N ASP A 243 26.82 2.49 19.78
CA ASP A 243 28.11 1.99 20.28
C ASP A 243 29.11 1.72 19.13
N GLU A 244 30.38 1.46 19.48
CA GLU A 244 31.44 1.19 18.49
C GLU A 244 31.19 -0.10 17.69
N ALA A 245 30.53 -1.10 18.30
CA ALA A 245 30.18 -2.34 17.61
C ALA A 245 29.18 -2.09 16.48
N ARG A 246 28.14 -1.28 16.72
CA ARG A 246 27.17 -0.86 15.71
C ARG A 246 27.83 0.01 14.65
N LYS A 247 28.70 0.96 15.01
CA LYS A 247 29.43 1.78 14.03
C LYS A 247 30.26 0.90 13.08
N THR A 248 30.93 -0.11 13.63
CA THR A 248 31.71 -1.10 12.87
C THR A 248 30.79 -1.92 11.95
N TYR A 249 29.66 -2.42 12.47
CA TYR A 249 28.66 -3.12 11.67
C TYR A 249 28.21 -2.31 10.44
N PHE A 250 27.90 -1.01 10.61
CA PHE A 250 27.50 -0.17 9.47
C PHE A 250 28.61 -0.01 8.43
N LYS A 251 29.86 0.17 8.88
CA LYS A 251 31.03 0.29 8.00
C LYS A 251 31.27 -0.99 7.20
N GLU A 252 31.11 -2.15 7.81
CA GLU A 252 31.27 -3.44 7.15
C GLU A 252 30.12 -3.74 6.18
N ARG A 253 28.88 -3.57 6.65
CA ARG A 253 27.66 -3.93 5.90
C ARG A 253 27.36 -2.99 4.75
N PHE A 254 27.50 -1.68 4.97
CA PHE A 254 27.11 -0.64 4.01
C PHE A 254 28.28 0.11 3.39
N ARG A 255 29.53 -0.23 3.78
CA ARG A 255 30.77 0.43 3.30
C ARG A 255 30.86 1.93 3.62
N GLU A 256 30.05 2.41 4.56
CA GLU A 256 29.97 3.81 4.97
C GLU A 256 29.74 3.91 6.48
N THR A 257 30.21 4.99 7.11
CA THR A 257 29.95 5.23 8.52
C THR A 257 28.51 5.70 8.74
N PRO A 258 27.89 5.44 9.91
CA PRO A 258 26.54 5.94 10.21
C PRO A 258 26.40 7.44 10.01
N ASN A 259 27.42 8.23 10.38
CA ASN A 259 27.41 9.68 10.20
C ASN A 259 27.33 10.08 8.72
N LYS A 260 28.02 9.35 7.83
CA LYS A 260 27.96 9.63 6.39
C LYS A 260 26.60 9.28 5.79
N ILE A 261 25.95 8.23 6.29
CA ILE A 261 24.64 7.79 5.81
C ILE A 261 23.51 8.70 6.32
N PHE A 262 23.49 8.98 7.62
CA PHE A 262 22.35 9.59 8.31
C PHE A 262 22.58 11.04 8.73
N GLY A 263 23.82 11.52 8.79
CA GLY A 263 24.16 12.82 9.39
C GLY A 263 23.43 14.00 8.74
N ALA A 264 23.45 14.08 7.40
CA ALA A 264 22.73 15.13 6.67
C ALA A 264 21.22 15.05 6.90
N PHE A 265 20.67 13.84 6.93
CA PHE A 265 19.23 13.62 7.20
C PHE A 265 18.85 14.11 8.61
N PHE A 266 19.66 13.81 9.63
CA PHE A 266 19.40 14.26 10.98
C PHE A 266 19.52 15.78 11.15
N ILE A 267 20.47 16.42 10.48
CA ILE A 267 20.58 17.89 10.51
C ILE A 267 19.28 18.53 10.00
N GLU A 268 18.75 18.06 8.87
CA GLU A 268 17.49 18.59 8.34
C GLU A 268 16.29 18.25 9.24
N LEU A 269 16.26 17.05 9.82
CA LEU A 269 15.20 16.66 10.76
C LEU A 269 15.18 17.55 12.01
N GLU A 270 16.33 17.91 12.58
CA GLU A 270 16.39 18.81 13.74
C GLU A 270 15.99 20.26 13.43
N LYS A 271 16.14 20.72 12.18
CA LYS A 271 15.62 22.06 11.81
C LYS A 271 14.11 22.15 11.95
N LEU A 272 13.39 21.05 11.70
CA LEU A 272 11.94 20.99 11.89
C LEU A 272 11.52 21.05 13.36
N HIS A 273 12.39 20.62 14.29
CA HIS A 273 12.12 20.72 15.72
C HIS A 273 12.05 22.19 16.17
N GLY A 274 12.97 23.03 15.68
CA GLY A 274 13.09 24.44 16.06
C GLY A 274 12.08 25.38 15.40
N MET A 275 11.16 24.86 14.58
CA MET A 275 10.10 25.64 13.92
C MET A 275 8.78 25.68 14.71
N HIS A 276 8.71 24.98 15.84
CA HIS A 276 7.53 24.83 16.70
C HIS A 276 7.83 25.22 18.14
#